data_AF-A0A661FW86-F1
#
_entry.id   AF-A0A661FW86-F1
#
_cell.length_a   1.000
_cell.length_b   1.000
_cell.length_c   1.000
_cell.angle_alpha   90.00
_cell.angle_beta   90.00
_cell.angle_gamma   90.00
#
_symmetry.space_group_name_H-M   'P 1'
#
loop_
_entity.id
_entity.type
_entity.pdbx_description
1 polymer ?
#
loop_
_entity_poly.entity_id
_entity_poly.type
_entity_poly.pdbx_seq_one_letter_code
_entity_poly.pdbx_strand_id
1 'polypeptide(L)' 'MSKSWGPHDIGGQEGGPIDLSEHDTAHWEWQIDAMVRLALSKGLISDFAELRDGIEHLTQDDYDSCT' A
#
# COMPACT_ATOMS: atom_id res chain seq x y z
N MET A 1 1.18 -0.28 -25.76
CA MET A 1 1.12 0.21 -24.36
C MET A 1 2.35 -0.33 -23.65
N SER A 2 2.97 0.47 -22.78
CA SER A 2 4.07 -0.02 -21.92
C SER A 2 3.57 -1.21 -21.10
N LYS A 3 4.43 -2.19 -20.85
CA LYS A 3 4.13 -3.26 -19.89
C LYS A 3 4.06 -2.63 -18.50
N SER A 4 2.98 -2.89 -17.75
CA SER A 4 2.87 -2.48 -16.34
C SER A 4 4.00 -3.12 -15.53
N TRP A 5 4.64 -2.32 -14.66
CA TRP A 5 5.77 -2.78 -13.85
C TRP A 5 5.33 -3.69 -12.69
N GLY A 6 4.12 -3.51 -12.18
CA GLY A 6 3.53 -4.30 -11.10
C GLY A 6 2.10 -3.86 -10.81
N PRO A 7 1.41 -4.50 -9.84
CA PRO A 7 0.02 -4.20 -9.54
C PRO A 7 -0.24 -2.74 -9.13
N HIS A 8 0.79 -2.04 -8.63
CA HIS A 8 0.70 -0.62 -8.28
C HIS A 8 0.70 0.35 -9.48
N ASP A 9 1.15 -0.08 -10.66
CA ASP A 9 1.35 0.77 -11.84
C ASP A 9 0.03 0.92 -12.63
N ILE A 10 -0.92 1.63 -12.00
CA ILE A 10 -2.28 1.85 -12.52
C ILE A 10 -2.49 3.22 -13.17
N GLY A 11 -1.41 3.99 -13.34
CA GLY A 11 -1.46 5.33 -13.92
C GLY A 11 -2.03 5.34 -15.34
N GLY A 12 -3.14 6.07 -15.54
CA GLY A 12 -3.79 6.21 -16.84
C GLY A 12 -4.83 5.13 -17.17
N GLN A 13 -5.14 4.24 -16.24
CA GLN A 13 -6.26 3.30 -16.35
C GLN A 13 -7.61 3.98 -16.02
N GLU A 14 -8.73 3.39 -16.45
CA GLU A 14 -10.07 3.87 -16.09
C GLU A 14 -10.41 3.51 -14.64
N GLY A 15 -10.65 4.51 -13.78
CA GLY A 15 -10.89 4.32 -12.33
C GLY A 15 -12.34 4.49 -11.86
N GLY A 16 -13.25 4.92 -12.73
CA GLY A 16 -14.65 5.18 -12.36
C GLY A 16 -14.85 6.36 -11.37
N PRO A 17 -16.09 6.60 -10.92
CA PRO A 17 -16.38 7.58 -9.87
C PRO A 17 -15.81 7.17 -8.50
N ILE A 18 -15.35 8.15 -7.72
CA ILE A 18 -14.74 7.95 -6.39
C ILE A 18 -15.70 8.39 -5.29
N ASP A 19 -15.79 7.62 -4.20
CA ASP A 19 -16.42 8.07 -2.96
C ASP A 19 -15.47 9.02 -2.20
N LEU A 20 -15.97 10.22 -1.88
CA LEU A 20 -15.21 11.27 -1.19
C LEU A 20 -15.57 11.37 0.29
N SER A 21 -16.35 10.41 0.82
CA SER A 21 -16.65 10.33 2.24
C SER A 21 -15.37 10.12 3.06
N GLU A 22 -15.35 10.67 4.28
CA GLU A 22 -14.24 10.45 5.20
C GLU A 22 -14.31 9.03 5.79
N HIS A 23 -13.16 8.37 5.88
CA HIS A 23 -13.00 7.09 6.58
C HIS A 23 -12.41 7.33 7.96
N ASP A 24 -13.15 6.98 9.00
CA ASP A 24 -12.65 7.03 10.38
C ASP A 24 -11.59 5.96 10.60
N THR A 25 -10.43 6.38 11.10
CA THR A 25 -9.34 5.44 11.38
C THR A 25 -9.70 4.53 12.57
N ALA A 26 -9.80 3.24 12.32
CA ALA A 26 -10.01 2.23 13.34
C ALA A 26 -8.76 2.10 14.24
N HIS A 27 -8.96 1.64 15.48
CA HIS A 27 -7.84 1.47 16.42
C HIS A 27 -6.73 0.55 15.88
N TRP A 28 -7.10 -0.51 15.15
CA TRP A 28 -6.12 -1.43 14.61
C TRP A 28 -5.25 -0.79 13.51
N GLU A 29 -5.78 0.15 12.72
CA GLU A 29 -5.01 0.87 11.70
C GLU A 29 -3.91 1.71 12.36
N TRP A 30 -4.22 2.36 13.49
CA TRP A 30 -3.21 3.03 14.32
C TRP A 30 -2.13 2.08 14.84
N GLN A 31 -2.51 0.86 15.22
CA GLN A 31 -1.56 -0.14 15.68
C GLN A 31 -0.62 -0.57 14.54
N ILE A 32 -1.13 -0.76 13.33
CA ILE A 32 -0.32 -1.10 12.16
C ILE A 32 0.65 0.04 11.80
N ASP A 33 0.19 1.30 11.76
CA ASP A 33 1.09 2.47 11.54
C ASP A 33 2.21 2.52 12.60
N ALA A 34 1.86 2.32 13.87
CA ALA A 34 2.84 2.29 14.96
C ALA A 34 3.86 1.15 14.79
N MET A 35 3.43 -0.02 14.32
CA MET A 35 4.32 -1.16 14.04
C MET A 35 5.29 -0.86 12.90
N VAL A 36 4.82 -0.25 11.80
CA VAL A 36 5.68 0.17 10.68
C VAL A 36 6.74 1.17 11.15
N ARG A 37 6.33 2.19 11.92
CA ARG A 37 7.26 3.17 12.51
C ARG A 37 8.29 2.52 13.42
N LEU A 38 7.87 1.57 14.23
CA LEU A 38 8.77 0.83 15.11
C LEU A 38 9.77 0.01 14.29
N ALA A 39 9.33 -0.70 13.26
CA ALA A 39 10.18 -1.50 12.39
C ALA A 39 11.28 -0.65 11.71
N LEU A 40 10.90 0.52 11.17
CA LEU A 40 11.84 1.50 10.62
C LEU A 40 12.85 1.98 11.69
N SER A 41 12.37 2.36 12.88
CA SER A 41 13.24 2.85 13.96
C SER A 41 14.25 1.80 14.46
N LYS A 42 13.92 0.52 14.30
CA LYS A 42 14.75 -0.62 14.69
C LYS A 42 15.63 -1.12 13.53
N GLY A 43 15.52 -0.54 12.34
CA GLY A 43 16.26 -0.97 11.16
C GLY A 43 15.85 -2.35 10.64
N LEU A 44 14.62 -2.80 10.95
CA LEU A 44 14.05 -4.02 10.37
C LEU A 44 13.58 -3.81 8.93
N ILE A 45 13.26 -2.55 8.60
CA ILE A 45 13.04 -2.05 7.26
C ILE A 45 14.03 -0.89 7.11
N SER A 46 14.81 -0.89 6.04
CA SER A 46 15.89 0.07 5.81
C SER A 46 15.36 1.47 5.51
N ASP A 47 14.36 1.58 4.63
CA ASP A 47 13.69 2.83 4.29
C ASP A 47 12.27 2.60 3.70
N PHE A 48 11.62 3.69 3.29
CA PHE A 48 10.31 3.61 2.65
C PHE A 48 10.36 3.02 1.24
N ALA A 49 11.52 3.02 0.56
CA ALA A 49 11.63 2.37 -0.74
C ALA A 49 11.55 0.84 -0.58
N GLU A 50 12.22 0.27 0.42
CA GLU A 50 12.08 -1.16 0.75
C GLU A 50 10.65 -1.52 1.16
N LEU A 51 10.00 -0.70 2.00
CA LEU A 51 8.60 -0.93 2.39
C LEU A 51 7.68 -0.96 1.16
N ARG A 52 7.85 0.01 0.25
CA ARG A 52 7.08 0.08 -0.99
C ARG A 52 7.35 -1.12 -1.88
N ASP A 53 8.62 -1.46 -2.09
CA ASP A 53 9.01 -2.61 -2.92
C ASP A 53 8.33 -3.89 -2.45
N GLY A 54 8.24 -4.12 -1.14
CA GLY A 54 7.49 -5.26 -0.58
C GLY A 54 5.99 -5.27 -0.92
N ILE A 55 5.33 -4.11 -0.87
CA ILE A 55 3.91 -3.97 -1.26
C ILE A 55 3.73 -4.14 -2.77
N GLU A 56 4.65 -3.59 -3.55
CA GLU A 56 4.62 -3.61 -5.02
C GLU A 56 4.88 -5.02 -5.58
N HIS A 57 5.44 -5.94 -4.79
CA HIS A 57 5.64 -7.36 -5.11
C HIS A 57 4.47 -8.29 -4.71
N LEU A 58 3.39 -7.75 -4.14
CA LEU A 58 2.17 -8.54 -3.89
C LEU A 58 1.61 -9.13 -5.19
N THR A 59 0.82 -10.20 -5.06
CA THR A 59 0.05 -10.68 -6.22
C THR A 59 -1.01 -9.64 -6.59
N GLN A 60 -1.50 -9.67 -7.83
CA GLN A 60 -2.59 -8.78 -8.26
C GLN A 60 -3.81 -8.92 -7.34
N ASP A 61 -4.17 -10.16 -7.02
CA ASP A 61 -5.31 -10.46 -6.15
C ASP A 61 -5.10 -9.86 -4.74
N ASP A 62 -3.94 -10.06 -4.12
CA ASP A 62 -3.65 -9.51 -2.77
C ASP A 62 -3.60 -7.97 -2.76
N TYR A 63 -3.16 -7.35 -3.87
CA TYR A 63 -3.10 -5.90 -3.98
C TYR A 63 -4.49 -5.26 -4.16
N ASP A 64 -5.33 -5.88 -4.99
CA ASP A 64 -6.68 -5.40 -5.28
C ASP A 64 -7.67 -5.71 -4.15
N SER A 65 -7.38 -6.75 -3.36
CA SER A 65 -8.25 -7.20 -2.27
C SER A 65 -7.51 -7.22 -0.92
N CYS A 66 -7.59 -6.09 -0.22
CA CYS A 66 -7.32 -6.02 1.21
C CYS A 66 -8.61 -6.34 1.98
N THR A 67 -8.97 -7.62 2.13
CA THR A 67 -10.08 -8.06 3.00
C THR A 67 -9.68 -8.09 4.47
#